data_AF-A0A7U6GDB6-F1
#
_entry.id   AF-A0A7U6GDB6-F1
#
_cell.length_a   1.000
_cell.length_b   1.000
_cell.length_c   1.000
_cell.angle_alpha   90.00
_cell.angle_beta   90.00
_cell.angle_gamma   90.00
#
_symmetry.space_group_name_H-M   'P 1'
#
loop_
_entity.id
_entity.type
_entity.pdbx_description
1 polymer ?
#
loop_
_entity_poly.entity_id
_entity_poly.type
_entity_poly.pdbx_seq_one_letter_code
_entity_poly.pdbx_strand_id
1 'polypeptide(L)'
;MKLETVYLIKYAIKVVQRDFGSEFLGEFDEYLKKKNIKHNFIYPRCPRINGFIERANRTLQEEFIDLNLLLLLDNINEFNKRLIDYLIWYNTQRPHKSLNNLTPIDYVLKYYPESQMYVTRTRPLKKYSFPFD
;
A
#
# COMPACT_ATOMS: atom_id res chain seq x y z
N MET A 1 -3.73 -13.55 14.72
CA MET A 1 -2.74 -13.75 13.62
C MET A 1 -2.02 -12.43 13.35
N LYS A 2 -0.69 -12.38 13.08
CA LYS A 2 0.05 -11.10 12.88
C LYS A 2 -0.58 -10.17 11.82
N LEU A 3 -1.24 -10.77 10.83
CA LEU A 3 -1.99 -10.09 9.77
C LEU A 3 -3.14 -9.23 10.28
N GLU A 4 -3.91 -9.73 11.27
CA GLU A 4 -5.06 -8.99 11.80
C GLU A 4 -4.59 -7.70 12.48
N THR A 5 -3.44 -7.73 13.16
CA THR A 5 -2.86 -6.56 13.83
C THR A 5 -2.35 -5.49 12.86
N VAL A 6 -1.82 -5.89 11.69
CA VAL A 6 -1.26 -4.96 10.69
C VAL A 6 -2.33 -4.42 9.73
N TYR A 7 -3.28 -5.25 9.31
CA TYR A 7 -4.35 -4.85 8.40
C TYR A 7 -5.56 -4.22 9.10
N LEU A 8 -5.66 -4.31 10.44
CA LEU A 8 -6.37 -3.32 11.26
C LEU A 8 -5.58 -2.01 11.27
N ILE A 9 -5.30 -1.44 10.09
CA ILE A 9 -4.92 -0.04 10.00
C ILE A 9 -6.14 0.72 10.55
N LYS A 10 -6.08 1.04 11.84
CA LYS A 10 -7.10 1.73 12.62
C LYS A 10 -7.47 3.09 12.01
N TYR A 11 -6.62 3.57 11.09
CA TYR A 11 -6.82 4.73 10.25
C TYR A 11 -7.08 4.27 8.81
N ALA A 12 -8.21 4.67 8.24
CA ALA A 12 -8.47 4.50 6.81
C ALA A 12 -7.28 4.99 5.96
N ILE A 13 -7.03 4.33 4.82
CA ILE A 13 -6.00 4.72 3.85
C ILE A 13 -6.13 6.23 3.59
N LYS A 14 -5.12 7.01 3.96
CA LYS A 14 -5.18 8.48 3.86
C LYS A 14 -4.81 8.96 2.47
N VAL A 15 -3.87 8.27 1.83
CA VAL A 15 -3.27 8.68 0.56
C VAL A 15 -3.01 7.44 -0.28
N VAL A 16 -3.34 7.51 -1.57
CA VAL A 16 -2.93 6.54 -2.59
C VAL A 16 -1.98 7.24 -3.54
N GLN A 17 -0.81 6.66 -3.78
CA GLN A 17 0.16 7.13 -4.76
C GLN A 17 0.05 6.30 -6.04
N ARG A 18 0.12 6.97 -7.20
CA ARG A 18 0.07 6.32 -8.51
C ARG A 18 0.98 6.98 -9.54
N ASP A 19 1.36 6.23 -10.56
CA ASP A 19 1.83 6.78 -11.83
C ASP A 19 0.71 7.44 -12.65
N PHE A 20 1.09 8.09 -13.75
CA PHE A 20 0.15 8.72 -14.69
C PHE A 20 -0.45 7.72 -15.69
N GLY A 21 -0.49 6.42 -15.35
CA GLY A 21 -1.14 5.42 -16.18
C GLY A 21 -2.62 5.74 -16.40
N SER A 22 -3.06 5.72 -17.66
CA SER A 22 -4.44 6.04 -18.03
C SER A 22 -5.46 5.00 -17.53
N GLU A 23 -5.00 3.78 -17.22
CA GLU A 23 -5.80 2.64 -16.76
C GLU A 23 -6.58 2.92 -15.47
N PHE A 24 -6.17 3.94 -14.73
CA PHE A 24 -6.78 4.29 -13.46
C PHE A 24 -7.42 5.69 -13.44
N LEU A 25 -7.57 6.32 -14.61
CA LEU A 25 -8.32 7.56 -14.76
C LEU A 25 -9.82 7.23 -14.90
N GLY A 26 -10.69 8.02 -14.26
CA GLY A 26 -12.14 7.81 -14.28
C GLY A 26 -12.68 7.22 -12.96
N GLU A 27 -13.26 6.02 -13.02
CA GLU A 27 -14.03 5.42 -11.91
C GLU A 27 -13.24 5.28 -10.60
N PHE A 28 -11.95 4.97 -10.68
CA PHE A 28 -11.11 4.85 -9.49
C PHE A 28 -10.86 6.21 -8.82
N ASP A 29 -10.67 7.28 -9.59
CA ASP A 29 -10.49 8.62 -9.05
C ASP A 29 -11.78 9.11 -8.38
N GLU A 30 -12.94 8.82 -8.97
CA GLU A 30 -14.24 9.08 -8.35
C GLU A 30 -14.44 8.29 -7.06
N TYR A 31 -14.02 7.02 -7.02
CA TYR A 31 -14.08 6.21 -5.81
C TYR A 31 -13.21 6.79 -4.68
N LEU A 32 -11.98 7.19 -4.98
CA LEU A 32 -11.10 7.82 -3.98
C LEU A 32 -11.67 9.13 -3.46
N LYS A 33 -12.25 9.96 -4.34
CA LYS A 33 -12.95 11.19 -3.98
C LYS A 33 -14.13 10.91 -3.03
N LYS A 34 -14.97 9.92 -3.35
CA LYS A 34 -16.10 9.50 -2.49
C LYS A 34 -15.64 9.01 -1.11
N LYS A 35 -14.48 8.35 -1.04
CA LYS A 35 -13.89 7.86 0.22
C LYS A 35 -13.03 8.90 0.95
N ASN A 36 -12.93 10.13 0.43
CA ASN A 36 -12.10 11.21 0.97
C ASN A 36 -10.61 10.80 1.12
N ILE A 37 -10.12 9.98 0.19
CA ILE A 37 -8.74 9.51 0.14
C ILE A 37 -7.97 10.40 -0.82
N LYS A 38 -6.83 10.96 -0.39
CA LYS A 38 -6.01 11.82 -1.24
C LYS A 38 -5.35 10.99 -2.33
N HIS A 39 -5.49 11.43 -3.58
CA HIS A 39 -4.85 10.80 -4.72
C HIS A 39 -3.61 11.61 -5.11
N ASN A 40 -2.43 11.01 -4.96
CA ASN A 40 -1.14 11.61 -5.30
C ASN A 40 -0.56 10.97 -6.56
N PHE A 41 -0.16 11.81 -7.52
CA PHE A 41 0.59 11.35 -8.68
C PHE A 41 2.10 11.46 -8.41
N ILE A 42 2.87 10.51 -8.93
CA ILE A 42 4.34 10.64 -8.94
C ILE A 42 4.75 11.85 -9.78
N TYR A 43 5.88 12.45 -9.47
CA TYR A 43 6.42 13.51 -10.32
C TYR A 43 6.78 12.95 -11.71
N PRO A 44 6.46 13.68 -12.80
CA PRO A 44 6.88 13.29 -14.14
C PRO A 44 8.39 13.07 -14.18
N ARG A 45 8.82 11.99 -14.84
CA ARG A 45 10.25 11.62 -15.02
C ARG A 45 10.99 11.26 -13.71
N CYS A 46 10.27 10.80 -12.69
CA CYS A 46 10.87 10.26 -11.46
C CYS A 46 10.60 8.74 -11.29
N PRO A 47 11.14 7.87 -12.16
CA PRO A 47 10.88 6.42 -12.13
C PRO A 47 11.38 5.75 -10.84
N ARG A 48 12.38 6.34 -10.18
CA ARG A 48 12.92 5.84 -8.92
C ARG A 48 11.88 5.74 -7.80
N ILE A 49 10.82 6.56 -7.85
CA ILE A 49 9.75 6.55 -6.84
C ILE A 49 8.93 5.25 -6.93
N ASN A 50 8.73 4.74 -8.15
CA ASN A 50 7.94 3.54 -8.41
C ASN A 50 8.76 2.24 -8.30
N GLY A 51 10.10 2.34 -8.30
CA GLY A 51 10.99 1.18 -8.33
C GLY A 51 10.88 0.20 -7.15
N PHE A 52 10.21 0.56 -6.05
CA PHE A 52 9.90 -0.37 -4.97
C PHE A 52 8.69 -1.25 -5.31
N ILE A 53 7.59 -0.65 -5.77
CA ILE A 53 6.38 -1.40 -6.14
C ILE A 53 6.61 -2.19 -7.43
N GLU A 54 7.36 -1.66 -8.40
CA GLU A 54 7.74 -2.38 -9.61
C GLU A 54 8.54 -3.65 -9.28
N ARG A 55 9.47 -3.58 -8.32
CA ARG A 55 10.22 -4.76 -7.88
C ARG A 55 9.35 -5.77 -7.15
N ALA A 56 8.39 -5.31 -6.34
CA ALA A 56 7.42 -6.20 -5.70
C ALA A 56 6.54 -6.91 -6.73
N ASN A 57 6.01 -6.16 -7.72
CA ASN A 57 5.19 -6.70 -8.81
C ASN A 57 5.97 -7.69 -9.66
N ARG A 58 7.22 -7.37 -10.03
CA ARG A 58 8.09 -8.29 -10.77
C ARG A 58 8.35 -9.58 -9.99
N THR A 59 8.59 -9.47 -8.68
CA THR A 59 8.77 -10.66 -7.83
C THR A 59 7.51 -11.53 -7.84
N LEU A 60 6.34 -10.93 -7.68
CA LEU A 60 5.06 -11.65 -7.74
C LEU A 60 4.87 -12.33 -9.11
N GLN A 61 5.24 -11.64 -10.19
CA GLN A 61 5.14 -12.18 -11.53
C GLN A 61 6.04 -13.39 -11.72
N GLU A 62 7.34 -13.23 -11.47
CA GLU A 62 8.37 -14.25 -11.67
C GLU A 62 8.19 -15.47 -10.74
N GLU A 63 7.82 -15.24 -9.47
CA GLU A 63 7.71 -16.31 -8.46
C GLU A 63 6.34 -16.99 -8.44
N PHE A 64 5.26 -16.30 -8.85
CA PHE A 64 3.91 -16.84 -8.72
C PHE A 64 3.15 -16.89 -10.05
N ILE A 65 3.01 -15.76 -10.75
CA ILE A 65 2.13 -15.69 -11.92
C ILE A 65 2.65 -16.56 -13.06
N ASP A 66 3.94 -16.46 -13.37
CA ASP A 66 4.55 -17.18 -14.49
C ASP A 66 4.48 -18.71 -14.28
N LEU A 67 4.59 -19.18 -13.03
CA LEU A 67 4.48 -20.59 -12.68
C LEU A 67 3.03 -21.10 -12.67
N ASN A 68 2.06 -20.22 -12.45
CA ASN A 68 0.63 -20.56 -12.36
C ASN A 68 -0.17 -20.09 -13.58
N LEU A 69 0.49 -19.77 -14.70
CA LEU A 69 -0.15 -19.20 -15.89
C LEU A 69 -1.23 -20.12 -16.47
N LEU A 70 -1.00 -21.44 -16.49
CA LEU A 70 -2.00 -22.41 -16.92
C LEU A 70 -3.23 -22.40 -16.01
N LEU A 71 -3.00 -22.34 -14.69
CA LEU A 71 -4.07 -22.29 -13.71
C LEU A 71 -4.89 -21.00 -13.81
N LEU A 72 -4.25 -19.88 -14.16
CA LEU A 72 -4.92 -18.61 -14.41
C LEU A 72 -5.94 -18.70 -15.56
N LEU A 73 -5.60 -19.45 -16.62
CA LEU A 73 -6.46 -19.64 -17.79
C LEU A 73 -7.57 -20.67 -17.52
N ASP A 74 -7.26 -21.74 -16.79
CA ASP A 74 -8.18 -22.85 -16.58
C ASP A 74 -9.16 -22.61 -15.42
N ASN A 75 -8.68 -22.10 -14.28
CA ASN A 75 -9.48 -21.95 -13.07
C ASN A 75 -9.06 -20.74 -12.22
N ILE A 76 -9.68 -19.60 -12.52
CA ILE A 76 -9.43 -18.34 -11.83
C ILE A 76 -9.72 -18.39 -10.32
N ASN A 77 -10.69 -19.19 -9.88
CA ASN A 77 -11.04 -19.29 -8.46
C ASN A 77 -9.92 -19.98 -7.67
N GLU A 78 -9.37 -21.06 -8.23
CA GLU A 78 -8.25 -21.77 -7.63
C GLU A 78 -6.96 -20.93 -7.69
N PHE A 79 -6.74 -20.22 -8.80
CA PHE A 79 -5.65 -19.25 -8.91
C PHE A 79 -5.71 -18.18 -7.80
N ASN A 80 -6.89 -17.59 -7.59
CA ASN A 80 -7.07 -16.55 -6.56
C ASN A 80 -6.81 -17.07 -5.14
N LYS A 81 -7.21 -18.31 -4.82
CA LYS A 81 -6.90 -18.92 -3.52
C LYS A 81 -5.40 -19.05 -3.31
N ARG A 82 -4.70 -19.62 -4.29
CA ARG A 82 -3.23 -19.78 -4.23
C ARG A 82 -2.51 -18.44 -4.19
N LEU A 83 -3.04 -17.44 -4.87
CA LEU A 83 -2.49 -16.08 -4.84
C LEU A 83 -2.60 -15.49 -3.44
N ILE A 84 -3.75 -15.66 -2.78
CA ILE A 84 -3.93 -15.23 -1.39
C ILE A 84 -2.93 -15.94 -0.47
N ASP A 85 -2.76 -17.25 -0.62
CA ASP A 85 -1.81 -18.03 0.18
C ASP A 85 -0.36 -17.55 -0.03
N TYR A 86 0.01 -17.28 -1.29
CA TYR A 86 1.31 -16.70 -1.61
C TYR A 86 1.50 -15.32 -0.98
N LEU A 87 0.49 -14.45 -1.04
CA LEU A 87 0.56 -13.11 -0.45
C LEU A 87 0.65 -13.17 1.09
N ILE A 88 -0.04 -14.12 1.72
CA ILE A 88 0.07 -14.37 3.16
C ILE A 88 1.50 -14.78 3.49
N TRP A 89 2.06 -15.76 2.77
CA TRP A 89 3.44 -16.20 2.94
C TRP A 89 4.44 -15.06 2.72
N TYR A 90 4.29 -14.30 1.64
CA TYR A 90 5.15 -13.17 1.29
C TYR A 90 5.20 -12.13 2.41
N ASN A 91 4.05 -11.81 3.00
CA ASN A 91 3.98 -10.78 4.03
C ASN A 91 4.35 -11.27 5.43
N THR A 92 4.14 -12.56 5.74
CA THR A 92 4.26 -13.10 7.11
C THR A 92 5.50 -13.95 7.35
N GLN A 93 6.09 -14.53 6.31
CA GLN A 93 7.15 -15.55 6.43
C GLN A 93 8.38 -15.25 5.57
N ARG A 94 8.23 -14.62 4.40
CA ARG A 94 9.35 -14.36 3.49
C ARG A 94 10.35 -13.37 4.10
N PRO A 95 11.64 -13.73 4.26
CA PRO A 95 12.66 -12.80 4.73
C PRO A 95 13.12 -11.88 3.60
N HIS A 96 13.15 -10.57 3.85
CA HIS A 96 13.62 -9.59 2.88
C HIS A 96 15.00 -9.03 3.27
N LYS A 97 16.02 -9.26 2.43
CA LYS A 97 17.38 -8.74 2.65
C LYS A 97 17.40 -7.22 2.83
N SER A 98 16.58 -6.49 2.08
CA SER A 98 16.44 -5.03 2.19
C SER A 98 15.84 -4.56 3.51
N LEU A 99 15.18 -5.45 4.26
CA LEU A 99 14.56 -5.20 5.56
C LEU A 99 15.34 -5.87 6.70
N ASN A 100 16.65 -6.09 6.53
CA ASN A 100 17.50 -6.83 7.48
C ASN A 100 16.96 -8.24 7.80
N ASN A 101 16.47 -8.95 6.78
CA ASN A 101 15.86 -10.29 6.86
C ASN A 101 14.55 -10.34 7.68
N LEU A 102 13.93 -9.19 7.97
CA LEU A 102 12.58 -9.16 8.52
C LEU A 102 11.54 -9.44 7.43
N THR A 103 10.40 -9.98 7.84
CA THR A 103 9.22 -10.05 7.00
C THR A 103 8.57 -8.67 6.89
N PRO A 104 7.79 -8.37 5.83
CA PRO A 104 7.13 -7.07 5.70
C PRO A 104 6.29 -6.71 6.93
N ILE A 105 5.56 -7.67 7.49
CA ILE A 105 4.76 -7.48 8.70
C ILE A 105 5.64 -7.24 9.93
N ASP A 106 6.70 -8.02 10.12
CA ASP A 106 7.60 -7.82 11.26
C ASP A 106 8.31 -6.47 11.19
N TYR A 107 8.65 -6.01 9.99
CA TYR A 107 9.19 -4.67 9.78
C TYR A 107 8.18 -3.60 10.18
N VAL A 108 6.93 -3.71 9.73
CA VAL A 108 5.87 -2.76 10.10
C VAL A 108 5.64 -2.76 11.61
N LEU A 109 5.53 -3.93 12.23
CA LEU A 109 5.35 -4.06 13.68
C LEU A 109 6.53 -3.52 14.48
N LYS A 110 7.76 -3.61 13.96
CA LYS A 110 8.97 -3.14 14.65
C LYS A 110 9.15 -1.63 14.58
N TYR A 111 8.94 -1.03 13.41
CA TYR A 111 9.23 0.38 13.15
C TYR A 111 7.99 1.29 13.23
N TYR A 112 6.80 0.69 13.09
CA TYR A 112 5.51 1.36 13.21
C TYR A 112 4.59 0.58 14.17
N PRO A 113 4.99 0.33 15.44
CA PRO A 113 4.26 -0.48 16.43
C PRO A 113 2.95 0.15 16.93
N GLU A 114 2.15 0.75 16.06
CA GLU A 114 1.18 1.83 16.30
C GLU A 114 1.85 3.20 16.10
N SER A 115 1.25 4.02 15.23
CA SER A 115 1.63 5.42 15.05
C SER A 115 1.36 6.16 16.36
N GLN A 116 2.38 6.29 17.24
CA GLN A 116 2.36 7.31 18.28
C GLN A 116 2.41 8.66 17.58
N MET A 117 1.23 9.20 17.31
CA MET A 117 1.04 10.56 16.87
C MET A 117 1.61 11.47 17.96
N TYR A 118 2.90 11.76 17.92
CA TYR A 118 3.40 12.97 18.54
C TYR A 118 2.77 14.08 17.72
N VAL A 119 1.67 14.61 18.25
CA VAL A 119 1.15 15.90 17.84
C VAL A 119 2.35 16.82 17.92
N THR A 120 2.92 17.25 16.79
CA THR A 120 3.86 18.35 16.83
C THR A 120 3.11 19.48 17.51
N ARG A 121 3.68 19.97 18.60
CA ARG A 121 3.14 21.06 19.41
C ARG A 121 3.21 22.35 18.58
N THR A 122 2.44 22.44 17.51
CA THR A 122 2.13 23.72 16.87
C THR A 122 1.40 24.52 17.93
N ARG A 123 2.06 25.58 18.42
CA ARG A 123 1.38 26.57 19.24
C ARG A 123 0.13 27.00 18.47
N PRO A 124 -1.06 27.01 19.08
CA PRO A 124 -2.23 27.54 18.40
C PRO A 124 -1.88 28.96 17.94
N LEU A 125 -1.92 29.18 16.63
CA LEU A 125 -1.88 30.53 16.08
C LEU A 125 -3.04 31.28 16.74
N LYS A 126 -2.75 32.47 17.30
CA LYS A 126 -3.76 33.35 17.89
C LYS A 126 -4.96 33.41 16.95
N LYS A 127 -6.15 33.23 17.51
CA LYS A 127 -7.44 33.35 16.82
C LYS A 127 -7.41 34.60 15.93
N TYR A 128 -7.37 34.42 14.61
CA TYR A 128 -7.78 35.47 13.70
C TYR A 128 -9.31 35.45 13.71
N SER A 129 -9.90 36.49 14.30
CA SER A 129 -11.30 36.84 14.11
C SER A 129 -11.45 37.30 12.66
N PHE A 130 -12.12 36.50 11.84
CA PHE A 130 -12.61 36.97 10.55
C PHE A 130 -13.86 37.83 10.81
N PRO A 131 -13.87 39.13 10.44
CA PRO A 131 -15.10 39.90 10.45
C PRO A 131 -15.96 39.40 9.28
N PHE A 132 -17.14 38.88 9.62
CA PHE A 132 -18.26 38.96 8.70
C PHE A 132 -18.95 40.28 9.04
N ASP A 133 -18.81 41.24 8.14
CA ASP A 133 -19.80 42.26 7.77
C ASP A 133 -19.47 42.71 6.34
#